data_AF-A0A1B0Z201-F1
#
_entry.id   AF-A0A1B0Z201-F1
#
_cell.length_a   1.000
_cell.length_b   1.000
_cell.length_c   1.000
_cell.angle_alpha   90.00
_cell.angle_beta   90.00
_cell.angle_gamma   90.00
#
_symmetry.space_group_name_H-M   'P 1'
#
loop_
_entity.id
_entity.type
_entity.pdbx_description
1 polymer ?
#
loop_
_entity_poly.entity_id
_entity_poly.type
_entity_poly.pdbx_seq_one_letter_code
_entity_poly.pdbx_strand_id
1 'polypeptide(L)'
;MQELLDDDHLIFQNVQGIGPIDIVRVNIHTGAVEFFDAKSDRDRGHRQRPFTELQKKLGVQQFYVNFHKKTWRLGSKLGKF
;
A
#
# COMPACT_ATOMS: atom_id res chain seq x y z
N MET A 1 13.95 -1.43 -15.54
CA MET A 1 13.08 -0.97 -14.42
C MET A 1 11.70 -0.60 -14.99
N GLN A 2 11.09 -1.53 -15.72
CA GLN A 2 9.96 -1.24 -16.63
C GLN A 2 8.96 -2.42 -16.70
N GLU A 3 9.10 -3.40 -15.79
CA GLU A 3 8.31 -4.64 -15.76
C GLU A 3 7.16 -4.59 -14.73
N LEU A 4 6.82 -3.39 -14.23
CA LEU A 4 5.70 -3.14 -13.29
C LEU A 4 4.58 -2.30 -13.92
N LEU A 5 4.54 -2.24 -15.26
CA LEU A 5 3.34 -1.87 -16.01
C LEU A 5 2.37 -3.05 -15.93
N ASP A 6 1.73 -3.26 -14.78
CA ASP A 6 0.46 -4.00 -14.77
C ASP A 6 -0.52 -3.13 -15.58
N ASP A 7 -0.80 -3.58 -16.81
CA ASP A 7 -1.20 -2.87 -18.05
C ASP A 7 -2.24 -1.73 -17.98
N ASP A 8 -2.88 -1.47 -16.85
CA ASP A 8 -3.96 -0.49 -16.70
C ASP A 8 -3.77 0.51 -15.54
N HIS A 9 -2.62 0.49 -14.86
CA HIS A 9 -2.43 1.32 -13.67
C HIS A 9 -1.13 2.14 -13.67
N LEU A 10 -1.26 3.41 -13.30
CA LEU A 10 -0.14 4.26 -12.92
C LEU A 10 0.10 4.13 -11.41
N ILE A 11 1.34 3.84 -11.03
CA ILE A 11 1.77 3.73 -9.64
C ILE A 11 2.68 4.92 -9.32
N PHE A 12 2.32 5.67 -8.29
CA PHE A 12 3.14 6.77 -7.76
C PHE A 12 3.54 6.44 -6.33
N GLN A 13 4.81 6.67 -6.00
CA GLN A 13 5.35 6.44 -4.67
C GLN A 13 5.80 7.75 -4.04
N ASN A 14 5.51 7.92 -2.76
CA ASN A 14 6.11 8.97 -1.94
C ASN A 14 7.57 8.62 -1.62
N VAL A 15 8.50 9.11 -2.45
CA VAL A 15 9.95 8.84 -2.32
C VAL A 15 10.53 9.33 -0.99
N GLN A 16 9.95 10.37 -0.39
CA GLN A 16 10.44 10.93 0.86
C GLN A 16 10.00 10.10 2.08
N GLY A 17 9.00 9.22 1.94
CA GLY A 17 8.47 8.42 3.04
C GLY A 17 7.84 9.24 4.18
N ILE A 18 7.56 10.53 3.92
CA ILE A 18 6.95 11.45 4.87
C ILE A 18 5.54 11.72 4.38
N GLY A 19 4.54 11.22 5.10
CA GLY A 19 3.15 11.51 4.81
C GLY A 19 2.19 10.41 5.24
N PRO A 20 0.89 10.67 5.13
CA PRO A 20 -0.17 9.71 5.44
C PRO A 20 -0.36 8.64 4.35
N ILE A 21 0.31 8.79 3.20
CA ILE A 21 0.16 7.94 2.00
C ILE A 21 1.56 7.68 1.46
N ASP A 22 1.83 6.40 1.20
CA ASP A 22 3.10 5.93 0.64
C ASP A 22 2.99 5.62 -0.85
N ILE A 23 1.84 5.10 -1.29
CA ILE A 23 1.60 4.67 -2.67
C ILE A 23 0.24 5.17 -3.14
N VAL A 24 0.17 5.66 -4.37
CA VAL A 24 -1.06 6.00 -5.08
C VAL A 24 -1.15 5.14 -6.33
N ARG A 25 -2.28 4.45 -6.51
CA ARG A 25 -2.58 3.70 -7.74
C ARG A 25 -3.71 4.41 -8.47
N VAL A 26 -3.53 4.65 -9.76
CA VAL A 26 -4.55 5.27 -10.62
C VAL A 26 -4.86 4.30 -11.75
N ASN A 27 -6.13 3.93 -11.92
CA ASN A 27 -6.57 3.17 -13.09
C ASN A 27 -6.70 4.11 -14.29
N ILE A 28 -6.02 3.79 -15.40
CA ILE A 28 -5.96 4.68 -16.58
C ILE A 28 -7.28 4.77 -17.35
N HIS A 29 -8.13 3.74 -17.26
CA HIS A 29 -9.38 3.68 -18.01
C HIS A 29 -10.54 4.29 -17.23
N THR A 30 -10.59 4.09 -15.91
CA THR A 30 -11.69 4.55 -15.07
C THR A 30 -11.38 5.83 -14.30
N GLY A 31 -10.10 6.20 -14.18
CA GLY A 31 -9.66 7.31 -13.33
C GLY A 31 -9.79 7.02 -11.83
N ALA A 32 -10.13 5.78 -11.44
CA ALA A 32 -10.23 5.40 -10.03
C ALA A 32 -8.87 5.53 -9.34
N VAL A 33 -8.86 6.20 -8.18
CA VAL A 33 -7.65 6.45 -7.38
C VAL A 33 -7.73 5.68 -6.08
N GLU A 34 -6.69 4.92 -5.79
CA GLU A 34 -6.54 4.18 -4.53
C GLU A 34 -5.28 4.64 -3.80
N PHE A 35 -5.41 4.82 -2.48
CA PHE A 35 -4.34 5.29 -1.62
C PHE A 35 -3.90 4.18 -0.67
N PHE A 36 -2.59 3.96 -0.59
CA PHE A 36 -2.01 2.95 0.30
C PHE A 36 -0.95 3.54 1.21
N ASP A 37 -0.98 3.07 2.45
CA ASP A 37 0.00 3.33 3.50
C ASP A 37 0.76 2.02 3.73
N ALA A 38 2.00 1.94 3.22
CA ALA A 38 2.80 0.73 3.20
C ALA A 38 3.58 0.59 4.51
N LYS A 39 3.51 -0.59 5.13
CA LYS A 39 4.15 -0.85 6.42
C LYS A 39 4.92 -2.16 6.36
N SER A 40 6.21 -2.09 6.61
CA SER A 40 7.01 -3.28 6.86
C SER A 40 6.74 -3.77 8.28
N ASP A 41 6.45 -5.06 8.43
CA ASP A 41 6.31 -5.68 9.74
C ASP A 41 7.65 -5.90 10.41
N ARG A 42 7.60 -6.06 11.73
CA ARG A 42 8.72 -6.62 12.49
C ARG A 42 8.66 -8.14 12.42
N ASP A 43 9.78 -8.82 12.65
CA ASP A 43 9.88 -10.30 12.60
C ASP A 43 8.78 -11.03 13.38
N ARG A 44 8.33 -10.44 14.50
CA ARG A 44 7.33 -11.03 15.40
C ARG A 44 5.88 -10.97 14.88
N GLY A 45 5.56 -10.08 13.93
CA GLY A 45 4.22 -10.03 13.32
C GLY A 45 3.71 -8.64 12.95
N HIS A 46 2.51 -8.62 12.36
CA HIS A 46 1.84 -7.42 11.92
C HIS A 46 1.33 -6.59 13.10
N ARG A 47 1.82 -5.36 13.27
CA ARG A 47 1.23 -4.42 14.22
C ARG A 47 0.23 -3.53 13.48
N GLN A 48 -1.05 -3.71 13.75
CA GLN A 48 -2.07 -2.81 13.23
C GLN A 48 -1.80 -1.39 13.75
N ARG A 49 -1.80 -0.41 12.84
CA ARG A 49 -1.65 1.00 13.20
C ARG A 49 -2.99 1.72 13.10
N PRO A 50 -3.30 2.66 14.01
CA PRO A 50 -4.49 3.47 13.86
C PRO A 50 -4.36 4.36 12.62
N PHE A 51 -5.46 4.55 11.90
CA PHE A 51 -5.54 5.55 10.83
C PHE A 51 -5.68 6.95 11.44
N THR A 52 -4.98 7.91 10.86
CA THR A 52 -5.23 9.34 11.11
C THR A 52 -6.60 9.74 10.55
N GLU A 53 -7.19 10.82 11.06
CA GLU A 53 -8.47 11.34 10.54
C GLU A 53 -8.42 11.66 9.04
N LEU A 54 -7.28 12.16 8.55
CA LEU A 54 -7.05 12.40 7.14
C LEU A 54 -7.05 11.10 6.34
N GLN A 55 -6.36 10.07 6.82
CA GLN A 55 -6.33 8.76 6.14
C GLN A 55 -7.73 8.13 6.08
N LYS A 56 -8.53 8.25 7.14
CA LYS A 56 -9.91 7.77 7.15
C LYS A 56 -10.75 8.49 6.10
N LYS A 57 -10.67 9.83 6.04
CA LYS A 57 -11.40 10.65 5.05
C LYS A 57 -11.01 10.33 3.61
N LEU A 58 -9.73 10.05 3.37
CA LEU A 58 -9.21 9.70 2.05
C LEU A 58 -9.40 8.23 1.68
N GLY A 59 -9.92 7.38 2.59
CA GLY A 59 -10.09 5.95 2.33
C GLY A 59 -8.77 5.20 2.15
N VAL A 60 -7.71 5.63 2.85
CA VAL A 60 -6.38 5.02 2.73
C VAL A 60 -6.41 3.58 3.25
N GLN A 61 -5.80 2.66 2.51
CA GLN A 61 -5.66 1.26 2.89
C GLN A 61 -4.27 0.99 3.44
N GLN A 62 -4.16 0.18 4.49
CA GLN A 62 -2.86 -0.25 4.99
C GLN A 62 -2.40 -1.50 4.26
N PHE A 63 -1.21 -1.41 3.66
CA PHE A 63 -0.56 -2.51 2.98
C PHE A 63 0.62 -3.01 3.80
N TYR A 64 0.49 -4.18 4.41
CA TYR A 64 1.50 -4.76 5.28
C TYR A 64 2.40 -5.70 4.50
N VAL A 65 3.71 -5.58 4.67
CA VAL A 65 4.72 -6.42 4.01
C VAL A 65 5.64 -7.03 5.05
N ASN A 66 5.78 -8.35 5.01
CA ASN A 66 6.73 -9.10 5.82
C ASN A 66 7.80 -9.71 4.91
N PHE A 67 8.99 -9.10 4.91
CA PHE A 67 10.09 -9.54 4.07
C PHE A 67 10.69 -10.89 4.52
N HIS A 68 10.69 -11.18 5.82
CA HIS A 68 11.23 -12.44 6.35
C HIS A 68 10.35 -13.64 5.96
N LYS A 69 9.04 -13.53 6.16
CA LYS A 69 8.07 -14.58 5.83
C LYS A 69 7.68 -14.61 4.36
N LYS A 70 8.13 -13.62 3.58
CA LYS A 70 7.72 -13.39 2.19
C LYS A 70 6.19 -13.36 2.03
N THR A 71 5.51 -12.61 2.89
CA THR A 71 4.04 -12.46 2.87
C THR A 71 3.63 -10.99 2.81
N TRP A 72 2.45 -10.72 2.28
CA TRP A 72 1.82 -9.40 2.30
C TRP A 72 0.36 -9.49 2.76
N ARG A 73 -0.17 -8.42 3.34
CA ARG A 73 -1.57 -8.32 3.76
C ARG A 73 -2.18 -6.97 3.36
N LEU A 74 -3.34 -7.00 2.71
CA LEU A 74 -4.15 -5.84 2.36
C LEU A 74 -5.58 -6.06 2.88
N GLY A 75 -5.98 -5.29 3.89
CA GLY A 75 -7.25 -5.53 4.60
C GLY A 75 -7.29 -6.94 5.21
N SER A 76 -8.28 -7.75 4.82
CA SER A 76 -8.42 -9.16 5.23
C SER A 76 -7.66 -10.14 4.34
N LYS A 77 -7.13 -9.70 3.19
CA LYS A 77 -6.46 -10.56 2.22
C LYS A 77 -4.99 -10.75 2.60
N LEU A 78 -4.55 -12.01 2.71
CA LEU A 78 -3.15 -12.40 2.91
C LEU A 78 -2.63 -13.07 1.63
N GLY A 79 -1.43 -12.72 1.20
CA GLY A 79 -0.73 -13.35 0.08
C GLY A 79 0.74 -13.64 0.37
N LYS A 80 1.37 -14.39 -0.54
CA LYS A 80 2.82 -14.67 -0.54
C LYS A 80 3.45 -14.13 -1.82
N PHE A 81 4.71 -13.73 -1.73
CA PHE A 81 5.54 -13.44 -2.90
C PHE A 81 5.98 -14.72 -3.58
#